data_AF-A0A7X9JNM3-F1
#
_entry.id   AF-A0A7X9JNM3-F1
#
_cell.length_a   1.000
_cell.length_b   1.000
_cell.length_c   1.000
_cell.angle_alpha   90.00
_cell.angle_beta   90.00
_cell.angle_gamma   90.00
#
_symmetry.space_group_name_H-M   'P 1'
#
loop_
_entity.id
_entity.type
_entity.pdbx_description
1 polymer ?
#
loop_
_entity_poly.entity_id
_entity_poly.type
_entity_poly.pdbx_seq_one_letter_code
_entity_poly.pdbx_strand_id
1 'polypeptide(L)' 'VNNIKLNYIIDDRREGDVEKVWADTTKANKVLGWKAELTIEDALRDAWNWEKNYRGIH' A
#
# COMPACT_ATOMS: atom_id res chain seq x y z
N VAL A 1 4.77 11.19 -1.47
CA VAL A 1 3.64 11.05 -0.51
C VAL A 1 3.55 12.35 0.31
N ASN A 2 2.34 12.82 0.63
CA ASN A 2 1.89 14.21 0.92
C ASN A 2 2.64 15.13 1.93
N ASN A 3 3.79 14.73 2.47
CA ASN A 3 4.61 15.50 3.43
C ASN A 3 3.90 15.84 4.76
N ILE A 4 2.81 15.13 5.08
CA ILE A 4 2.11 15.24 6.36
C ILE A 4 2.78 14.26 7.35
N LYS A 5 3.05 14.73 8.57
CA LYS A 5 3.59 13.88 9.63
C LYS A 5 2.53 12.86 10.07
N LEU A 6 2.84 11.58 9.91
CA LEU A 6 2.01 10.49 10.40
C LEU A 6 2.29 10.26 11.89
N ASN A 7 1.25 10.33 12.71
CA ASN A 7 1.34 9.94 14.12
C ASN A 7 1.25 8.42 14.20
N TYR A 8 2.26 7.78 14.78
CA TYR A 8 2.30 6.35 15.04
C TYR A 8 2.96 6.06 16.39
N ILE A 9 2.67 4.90 16.95
CA ILE A 9 3.35 4.33 18.11
C ILE A 9 3.85 2.93 17.74
N ILE A 10 4.96 2.51 18.34
CA ILE A 10 5.42 1.13 18.26
C ILE A 10 4.80 0.41 19.46
N ASP A 11 4.02 -0.62 19.18
CA ASP A 11 3.33 -1.44 20.18
C ASP A 11 3.71 -2.91 19.98
N ASP A 12 3.21 -3.79 20.84
CA ASP A 12 3.50 -5.22 20.79
C ASP A 12 3.11 -5.85 19.45
N ARG A 13 3.82 -6.91 19.06
CA ARG A 13 3.51 -7.66 17.83
C ARG A 13 2.12 -8.27 17.96
N ARG A 14 1.33 -8.18 16.88
CA ARG A 14 0.04 -8.88 16.83
C ARG A 14 0.28 -10.37 16.63
N GLU A 15 -0.47 -11.18 17.36
CA GLU A 15 -0.41 -12.63 17.21
C GLU A 15 -0.78 -13.02 15.77
N GLY A 16 0.06 -13.85 15.14
CA GLY A 16 -0.12 -14.27 13.75
C GLY A 16 0.61 -13.42 12.71
N ASP A 17 1.21 -12.28 13.08
CA ASP A 17 1.99 -11.47 12.13
C ASP A 17 3.30 -12.15 11.73
N VAL A 18 3.48 -12.40 10.43
CA VAL A 18 4.75 -12.79 9.82
C VAL A 18 5.66 -11.58 9.66
N GLU A 19 6.99 -11.75 9.79
CA GLU A 19 7.92 -10.62 9.79
C GLU A 19 7.90 -9.82 8.48
N LYS A 20 7.91 -10.52 7.34
CA LYS A 20 7.85 -9.93 5.99
C LYS A 20 7.26 -10.96 5.01
N VAL A 21 6.49 -10.49 4.04
CA VAL A 21 5.91 -11.33 2.98
C VAL A 21 5.82 -10.55 1.67
N TRP A 22 6.16 -11.20 0.56
CA TRP A 22 6.06 -10.65 -0.80
C TRP A 22 5.79 -11.77 -1.80
N ALA A 23 5.23 -11.43 -2.95
CA ALA A 23 4.87 -12.40 -4.00
C ALA A 23 5.96 -12.46 -5.09
N ASP A 24 6.27 -13.66 -5.58
CA ASP A 24 6.92 -13.85 -6.87
C ASP A 24 5.87 -13.74 -7.98
N THR A 25 5.94 -12.67 -8.78
CA THR A 25 4.98 -12.35 -9.83
C THR A 25 5.32 -12.96 -11.19
N THR A 26 6.42 -13.73 -11.28
CA THR A 26 6.93 -14.28 -12.55
C THR A 26 5.88 -15.07 -13.33
N LYS A 27 5.05 -15.86 -12.63
CA LYS A 27 4.02 -16.68 -13.28
C LYS A 27 2.91 -15.83 -13.91
N ALA A 28 2.41 -14.81 -13.21
CA ALA A 28 1.39 -13.91 -13.73
C ALA A 28 1.91 -13.13 -14.95
N ASN A 29 3.14 -12.60 -14.85
CA ASN A 29 3.80 -11.86 -15.94
C ASN A 29 3.93 -12.72 -17.21
N LYS A 30 4.31 -14.00 -17.07
CA LYS A 30 4.55 -14.89 -18.21
C LYS A 30 3.26 -15.46 -18.83
N VAL A 31 2.32 -15.89 -17.99
CA VAL A 31 1.14 -16.64 -18.45
C VAL A 31 0.02 -15.71 -18.85
N LEU A 32 -0.17 -14.62 -18.09
CA LEU A 32 -1.27 -13.68 -18.30
C LEU A 32 -0.83 -12.44 -19.08
N GLY A 33 0.49 -12.24 -19.26
CA GLY A 33 1.02 -10.99 -19.82
C GLY A 33 0.74 -9.77 -18.93
N TRP A 34 0.34 -9.98 -17.68
CA TRP A 34 -0.06 -8.93 -16.75
C TRP A 34 1.06 -8.61 -15.78
N LYS A 35 1.30 -7.32 -15.52
CA LYS A 35 2.29 -6.82 -14.56
C LYS A 35 1.71 -5.62 -13.81
N ALA A 36 2.13 -5.46 -12.55
CA ALA A 36 1.82 -4.25 -11.79
C ALA A 36 2.65 -3.08 -12.34
N GLU A 37 1.96 -2.03 -12.79
CA GLU A 37 2.57 -0.83 -13.40
C GLU A 37 2.69 0.35 -12.42
N LEU A 38 1.95 0.30 -11.30
CA LEU A 38 1.91 1.38 -10.31
C LEU A 38 2.89 1.13 -9.17
N THR A 39 3.49 2.22 -8.70
CA THR A 39 4.41 2.21 -7.55
C THR A 39 3.67 2.22 -6.22
N ILE A 40 4.39 2.02 -5.12
CA ILE A 40 3.83 2.18 -3.76
C ILE A 40 3.39 3.64 -3.55
N GLU A 41 4.15 4.60 -4.07
CA GLU A 41 3.84 6.03 -3.99
C GLU A 41 2.53 6.38 -4.70
N ASP A 42 2.26 5.77 -5.85
CA ASP A 42 1.00 5.91 -6.58
C ASP A 42 -0.17 5.37 -5.76
N ALA A 43 -0.02 4.14 -5.24
CA ALA A 43 -1.04 3.50 -4.41
C ALA A 43 -1.36 4.35 -3.15
N LEU A 44 -0.33 4.87 -2.47
CA LEU A 44 -0.51 5.72 -1.28
C LEU A 44 -1.17 7.06 -1.61
N ARG A 45 -0.81 7.68 -2.74
CA ARG A 45 -1.45 8.92 -3.22
C ARG A 45 -2.93 8.71 -3.50
N ASP A 46 -3.27 7.65 -4.22
CA ASP A 46 -4.63 7.40 -4.66
C ASP A 46 -5.51 6.98 -3.48
N ALA A 47 -4.99 6.18 -2.55
CA ALA A 47 -5.66 5.86 -1.28
C ALA A 47 -5.94 7.13 -0.44
N TRP A 48 -4.98 8.07 -0.37
CA TRP A 48 -5.20 9.33 0.35
C TRP A 48 -6.21 10.25 -0.32
N ASN A 49 -6.22 10.30 -1.65
CA ASN A 49 -7.23 11.06 -2.40
C ASN A 49 -8.64 10.49 -2.20
N TRP A 50 -8.77 9.16 -2.19
CA TRP A 50 -10.03 8.50 -1.83
C TRP A 50 -10.47 8.86 -0.40
N GLU A 51 -9.58 8.76 0.59
CA GLU A 51 -9.90 9.05 1.99
C GLU A 51 -10.34 10.50 2.18
N LYS A 52 -9.66 11.46 1.54
CA LYS A 52 -10.04 12.88 1.55
C LYS A 52 -11.44 13.09 0.99
N ASN A 53 -11.76 12.46 -0.14
CA ASN A 53 -13.08 12.55 -0.74
C ASN A 53 -14.14 11.95 0.22
N TYR A 54 -13.90 10.75 0.73
CA TYR A 54 -14.81 10.08 1.65
C TYR A 54 -15.10 10.89 2.92
N ARG A 55 -14.08 11.58 3.45
CA ARG A 55 -14.21 12.41 4.66
C ARG A 55 -14.59 13.88 4.39
N GLY A 56 -14.73 14.29 3.13
CA GLY A 56 -14.97 15.70 2.78
C GLY A 56 -13.81 16.64 3.17
N ILE A 57 -12.58 16.14 3.16
CA ILE A 57 -11.37 16.92 3.45
C ILE A 57 -10.88 17.51 2.13
N HIS A 58 -10.91 18.84 2.00
CA HIS A 58 -10.45 19.58 0.81
C HIS A 58 -9.01 20.04 0.94
#